data_AF-A0A5C5Z1B3-F1
#
_entry.id   AF-A0A5C5Z1B3-F1
#
_cell.length_a   1.000
_cell.length_b   1.000
_cell.length_c   1.000
_cell.angle_alpha   90.00
_cell.angle_beta   90.00
_cell.angle_gamma   90.00
#
_symmetry.space_group_name_H-M   'P 1'
#
loop_
_entity.id
_entity.type
_entity.pdbx_description
1 polymer ?
#
loop_
_entity_poly.entity_id
_entity_poly.type
_entity_poly.pdbx_seq_one_letter_code
_entity_poly.pdbx_strand_id
1 'polypeptide(L)'
;MPIARAFLNGIPLYGLCMSNESNHSTPRINKRVLPTVSSDSVVDCSGCGVCCMHMGYPVYTQATETRPAEPWWETMPEAIKQELLETMATYQTPDGELDGPCIWLDMETRRCRHHEHRPNVCRDFQVGSKTCRDWRNHYRDRLKGQ
;
A
#
# COMPACT_ATOMS: atom_id res chain seq x y z
N MET A 1 0.20 -15.23 -61.64
CA MET A 1 1.44 -15.51 -60.87
C MET A 1 1.69 -14.35 -59.92
N PRO A 2 2.29 -14.57 -58.72
CA PRO A 2 2.35 -15.80 -57.90
C PRO A 2 0.96 -16.10 -57.26
N ILE A 3 0.68 -17.11 -56.42
CA ILE A 3 1.33 -18.41 -56.07
C ILE A 3 2.48 -18.44 -55.04
N ALA A 4 2.14 -18.38 -53.74
CA ALA A 4 2.83 -19.01 -52.59
C ALA A 4 1.77 -19.13 -51.45
N ARG A 5 1.42 -20.24 -50.79
CA ARG A 5 1.97 -21.59 -50.51
C ARG A 5 2.88 -21.71 -49.26
N ALA A 6 2.28 -22.07 -48.11
CA ALA A 6 2.78 -22.82 -46.93
C ALA A 6 1.76 -22.60 -45.78
N PHE A 7 1.10 -23.53 -45.07
CA PHE A 7 1.38 -24.86 -44.47
C PHE A 7 2.30 -24.87 -43.23
N LEU A 8 1.96 -25.79 -42.29
CA LEU A 8 2.69 -26.20 -41.06
C LEU A 8 2.54 -25.26 -39.83
N ASN A 9 2.27 -25.69 -38.59
CA ASN A 9 2.05 -27.00 -37.91
C ASN A 9 0.98 -26.80 -36.80
N GLY A 10 0.25 -27.78 -36.25
CA GLY A 10 0.51 -29.23 -36.21
C GLY A 10 1.07 -29.66 -34.83
N ILE A 11 0.26 -29.60 -33.76
CA ILE A 11 0.66 -30.02 -32.40
C ILE A 11 -0.03 -31.35 -32.05
N PRO A 12 0.72 -32.45 -31.82
CA PRO A 12 0.16 -33.70 -31.30
C PRO A 12 0.14 -33.71 -29.77
N LEU A 13 -1.02 -34.00 -29.19
CA LEU A 13 -1.14 -34.51 -27.82
C LEU A 13 -0.86 -36.01 -27.82
N TYR A 14 0.18 -36.50 -27.14
CA TYR A 14 0.27 -37.83 -26.49
C TYR A 14 1.62 -37.98 -25.75
N GLY A 15 1.65 -38.75 -24.66
CA GLY A 15 2.89 -39.37 -24.14
C GLY A 15 3.20 -39.10 -22.66
N LEU A 16 2.80 -40.02 -21.77
CA LEU A 16 3.42 -40.17 -20.46
C LEU A 16 4.86 -40.71 -20.61
N CYS A 17 5.74 -40.37 -19.67
CA CYS A 17 6.82 -41.26 -19.22
C CYS A 17 7.10 -41.05 -17.73
N MET A 18 6.92 -42.09 -16.92
CA MET A 18 7.40 -42.15 -15.53
C MET A 18 8.84 -42.66 -15.51
N SER A 19 9.71 -42.06 -14.69
CA SER A 19 11.00 -42.59 -14.18
C SER A 19 11.73 -41.48 -13.42
N ASN A 20 12.57 -41.73 -12.41
CA ASN A 20 12.65 -42.84 -11.46
C ASN A 20 13.38 -42.30 -10.19
N GLU A 21 13.36 -43.06 -9.10
CA GLU A 21 14.02 -42.71 -7.84
C GLU A 21 15.53 -42.52 -7.96
N SER A 22 16.09 -41.63 -7.12
CA SER A 22 17.51 -41.65 -6.76
C SER A 22 17.70 -41.08 -5.36
N ASN A 23 17.78 -41.99 -4.38
CA ASN A 23 18.11 -41.67 -3.00
C ASN A 23 19.49 -41.01 -2.91
N HIS A 24 19.58 -39.89 -2.18
CA HIS A 24 20.83 -39.46 -1.57
C HIS A 24 20.58 -38.98 -0.15
N SER A 25 20.79 -39.90 0.80
CA SER A 25 20.75 -39.61 2.23
C SER A 25 21.91 -38.69 2.59
N THR A 26 21.62 -37.56 3.25
CA THR A 26 22.62 -36.70 3.90
C THR A 26 22.27 -36.54 5.37
N PRO A 27 23.26 -36.34 6.27
CA PRO A 27 23.09 -36.60 7.69
C PRO A 27 22.27 -35.53 8.43
N ARG A 28 21.56 -35.97 9.48
CA ARG A 28 20.81 -35.09 10.39
C ARG A 28 21.72 -34.06 11.05
N ILE A 29 21.53 -32.78 10.74
CA ILE A 29 21.88 -31.68 11.65
C ILE A 29 20.60 -31.22 12.33
N ASN A 30 20.45 -31.57 13.61
CA ASN A 30 19.32 -31.13 14.43
C ASN A 30 19.48 -29.65 14.80
N LYS A 31 19.24 -28.76 13.84
CA LYS A 31 19.14 -27.32 14.10
C LYS A 31 17.89 -27.10 14.94
N ARG A 32 18.07 -26.83 16.24
CA ARG A 32 17.03 -26.16 17.03
C ARG A 32 16.74 -24.84 16.32
N VAL A 33 15.59 -24.76 15.66
CA VAL A 33 15.10 -23.52 15.07
C VAL A 33 14.75 -22.59 16.21
N LEU A 34 15.72 -21.77 16.61
CA LEU A 34 15.42 -20.53 17.33
C LEU A 34 14.39 -19.76 16.49
N PRO A 35 13.33 -19.23 17.09
CA PRO A 35 12.30 -18.52 16.34
C PRO A 35 12.92 -17.24 15.76
N THR A 36 13.29 -17.28 14.48
CA THR A 36 13.60 -16.10 13.69
C THR A 36 12.32 -15.30 13.56
N VAL A 37 12.21 -14.23 14.36
CA VAL A 37 11.16 -13.22 14.21
C VAL A 37 11.33 -12.62 12.82
N SER A 38 10.43 -12.98 11.90
CA SER A 38 10.46 -12.47 10.53
C SER A 38 10.09 -10.99 10.52
N SER A 39 10.93 -10.17 9.88
CA SER A 39 10.80 -8.71 9.82
C SER A 39 9.67 -8.22 8.90
N ASP A 40 8.64 -9.03 8.63
CA ASP A 40 7.69 -8.84 7.52
C ASP A 40 6.26 -8.47 7.97
N SER A 41 5.90 -8.65 9.23
CA SER A 41 4.56 -8.30 9.74
C SER A 41 4.46 -6.82 10.07
N VAL A 42 4.36 -5.97 9.04
CA VAL A 42 3.96 -4.57 9.18
C VAL A 42 2.47 -4.53 9.52
N VAL A 43 2.15 -4.50 10.82
CA VAL A 43 0.77 -4.55 11.35
C VAL A 43 0.12 -3.18 11.52
N ASP A 44 0.91 -2.10 11.64
CA ASP A 44 0.40 -0.74 11.84
C ASP A 44 1.25 0.36 11.14
N CYS A 45 0.96 1.62 11.47
CA CYS A 45 1.69 2.80 10.98
C CYS A 45 2.67 3.39 12.00
N SER A 46 2.85 2.79 13.17
CA SER A 46 3.67 3.32 14.26
C SER A 46 5.12 3.51 13.80
N GLY A 47 5.70 4.68 14.09
CA GLY A 47 7.05 5.06 13.63
C GLY A 47 7.19 5.19 12.10
N CYS A 48 6.10 5.28 11.34
CA CYS A 48 6.15 5.38 9.88
C CYS A 48 5.41 6.63 9.34
N GLY A 49 4.08 6.59 9.31
CA GLY A 49 3.26 7.66 8.73
C GLY A 49 3.48 7.96 7.24
N VAL A 50 4.19 7.11 6.47
CA VAL A 50 4.72 7.47 5.13
C VAL A 50 3.69 7.95 4.12
N CYS A 51 2.50 7.33 4.09
CA CYS A 51 1.40 7.78 3.22
C CYS A 51 0.84 9.15 3.67
N CYS A 52 0.89 9.46 4.96
CA CYS A 52 0.46 10.74 5.50
C CYS A 52 1.52 11.85 5.39
N MET A 53 2.80 11.55 5.14
CA MET A 53 3.85 12.58 5.03
C MET A 53 3.72 13.48 3.79
N HIS A 54 2.95 13.04 2.79
CA HIS A 54 2.99 13.53 1.42
C HIS A 54 1.56 13.73 0.87
N MET A 55 0.69 14.35 1.67
CA MET A 55 -0.76 14.49 1.37
C MET A 55 -1.34 15.88 1.67
N GLY A 56 -0.73 16.68 2.56
CA GLY A 56 -1.26 17.98 3.03
C GLY A 56 -2.48 17.86 3.94
N TYR A 57 -3.55 17.19 3.49
CA TYR A 57 -4.77 16.94 4.25
C TYR A 57 -5.47 15.66 3.73
N PRO A 58 -6.40 15.05 4.49
CA PRO A 58 -7.15 13.89 4.01
C PRO A 58 -8.16 14.30 2.92
N VAL A 59 -7.97 13.81 1.70
CA VAL A 59 -8.85 14.12 0.57
C VAL A 59 -10.07 13.19 0.57
N TYR A 60 -11.25 13.77 0.80
CA TYR A 60 -12.55 13.07 0.70
C TYR A 60 -13.19 13.29 -0.66
N THR A 61 -13.89 12.28 -1.16
CA THR A 61 -14.92 12.46 -2.18
C THR A 61 -16.06 13.32 -1.63
N GLN A 62 -16.16 14.55 -2.12
CA GLN A 62 -17.33 15.41 -1.92
C GLN A 62 -18.45 15.06 -2.94
N ALA A 63 -19.67 15.41 -2.57
CA ALA A 63 -20.84 15.24 -3.42
C ALA A 63 -20.78 16.17 -4.66
N THR A 64 -21.29 15.66 -5.78
CA THR A 64 -21.54 16.41 -7.02
C THR A 64 -22.97 16.13 -7.49
N GLU A 65 -23.44 16.81 -8.53
CA GLU A 65 -24.77 16.56 -9.13
C GLU A 65 -24.99 15.09 -9.55
N THR A 66 -23.92 14.37 -9.84
CA THR A 66 -23.94 13.01 -10.41
C THR A 66 -23.39 11.92 -9.49
N ARG A 67 -22.85 12.28 -8.31
CA ARG A 67 -22.20 11.34 -7.39
C ARG A 67 -22.36 11.80 -5.94
N PRO A 68 -22.79 10.93 -5.00
CA PRO A 68 -22.83 11.28 -3.58
C PRO A 68 -21.44 11.52 -3.00
N ALA A 69 -21.37 12.13 -1.81
CA ALA A 69 -20.15 12.12 -1.01
C ALA A 69 -19.81 10.68 -0.60
N GLU A 70 -18.57 10.44 -0.16
CA GLU A 70 -18.24 9.14 0.41
C GLU A 70 -18.83 8.98 1.83
N PRO A 71 -19.29 7.77 2.23
CA PRO A 71 -19.99 7.60 3.50
C PRO A 71 -19.22 8.10 4.73
N TRP A 72 -17.88 7.99 4.71
CA TRP A 72 -17.02 8.45 5.80
C TRP A 72 -17.01 9.97 6.00
N TRP A 73 -17.36 10.74 4.97
CA TRP A 73 -17.59 12.19 5.08
C TRP A 73 -18.92 12.49 5.78
N GLU A 74 -19.97 11.74 5.43
CA GLU A 74 -21.31 11.92 5.98
C GLU A 74 -21.34 11.55 7.47
N THR A 75 -20.73 10.43 7.86
CA THR A 75 -20.68 9.96 9.25
C THR A 75 -19.56 10.59 10.10
N MET A 76 -18.80 11.55 9.56
CA MET A 76 -17.71 12.21 10.30
C MET A 76 -18.26 13.09 11.43
N PRO A 77 -17.73 13.00 12.67
CA PRO A 77 -18.05 13.95 13.74
C PRO A 77 -17.82 15.39 13.32
N GLU A 78 -18.77 16.27 13.62
CA GLU A 78 -18.79 17.64 13.07
C GLU A 78 -17.53 18.44 13.44
N ALA A 79 -16.99 18.28 14.65
CA ALA A 79 -15.75 18.94 15.06
C ALA A 79 -14.53 18.57 14.17
N ILE A 80 -14.44 17.30 13.74
CA ILE A 80 -13.37 16.81 12.85
C ILE A 80 -13.58 17.32 11.42
N LYS A 81 -14.85 17.43 11.00
CA LYS A 81 -15.23 18.01 9.71
C LYS A 81 -14.86 19.49 9.64
N GLN A 82 -15.11 20.26 10.71
CA GLN A 82 -14.73 21.67 10.77
C GLN A 82 -13.20 21.87 10.80
N GLU A 83 -12.42 21.09 11.58
CA GLU A 83 -10.94 21.09 11.52
C GLU A 83 -10.41 20.95 10.09
N LEU A 84 -11.02 20.05 9.31
CA LEU A 84 -10.66 19.82 7.91
C LEU A 84 -11.12 20.94 6.98
N LEU A 85 -12.35 21.47 7.13
CA LEU A 85 -12.85 22.57 6.31
C LEU A 85 -12.06 23.87 6.53
N GLU A 86 -11.73 24.21 7.78
CA GLU A 86 -10.89 25.36 8.14
C GLU A 86 -9.48 25.23 7.55
N THR A 87 -8.91 24.01 7.60
CA THR A 87 -7.65 23.70 6.91
C THR A 87 -7.78 23.92 5.41
N MET A 88 -8.77 23.32 4.75
CA MET A 88 -8.94 23.42 3.29
C MET A 88 -9.16 24.86 2.83
N ALA A 89 -9.83 25.70 3.62
CA ALA A 89 -10.03 27.12 3.34
C ALA A 89 -8.74 27.97 3.46
N THR A 90 -7.73 27.48 4.17
CA THR A 90 -6.47 28.20 4.43
C THR A 90 -5.23 27.50 3.82
N TYR A 91 -5.41 26.33 3.22
CA TYR A 91 -4.34 25.51 2.67
C TYR A 91 -3.62 26.19 1.51
N GLN A 92 -2.30 26.29 1.61
CA GLN A 92 -1.42 26.71 0.54
C GLN A 92 -0.56 25.51 0.14
N THR A 93 -0.68 25.07 -1.12
CA THR A 93 0.19 24.02 -1.67
C THR A 93 1.65 24.49 -1.59
N PRO A 94 2.55 23.72 -0.94
CA PRO A 94 3.97 24.06 -0.86
C PRO A 94 4.64 24.12 -2.23
N ASP A 95 5.68 24.94 -2.38
CA ASP A 95 6.54 24.93 -3.56
C ASP A 95 7.31 23.60 -3.66
N GLY A 96 6.78 22.64 -4.43
CA GLY A 96 7.38 21.32 -4.64
C GLY A 96 6.44 20.32 -5.31
N GLU A 97 6.90 19.07 -5.48
CA GLU A 97 6.11 17.99 -6.10
C GLU A 97 5.11 17.31 -5.14
N LEU A 98 5.19 17.58 -3.83
CA LEU A 98 4.42 16.89 -2.80
C LEU A 98 3.79 17.89 -1.82
N ASP A 99 2.47 17.82 -1.70
CA ASP A 99 1.76 18.37 -0.54
C ASP A 99 2.36 17.80 0.74
N GLY A 100 2.61 18.64 1.75
CA GLY A 100 3.41 18.29 2.93
C GLY A 100 2.80 17.24 3.88
N PRO A 101 3.26 17.19 5.15
CA PRO A 101 2.63 16.35 6.16
C PRO A 101 1.13 16.63 6.25
N CYS A 102 0.33 15.56 6.20
CA CYS A 102 -1.11 15.61 6.40
C CYS A 102 -1.43 16.24 7.75
N ILE A 103 -2.38 17.18 7.81
CA ILE A 103 -2.81 17.82 9.07
C ILE A 103 -3.14 16.82 10.20
N TRP A 104 -3.63 15.62 9.86
CA TRP A 104 -3.99 14.57 10.80
C TRP A 104 -2.82 13.64 11.16
N LEU A 105 -1.62 13.82 10.59
CA LEU A 105 -0.43 13.13 11.03
C LEU A 105 0.02 13.69 12.38
N ASP A 106 0.07 12.84 13.38
CA ASP A 106 0.87 13.05 14.57
C ASP A 106 2.34 12.82 14.20
N MET A 107 3.15 13.88 14.29
CA MET A 107 4.57 13.83 13.92
C MET A 107 5.44 13.09 14.93
N GLU A 108 5.00 12.96 16.20
CA GLU A 108 5.72 12.24 17.25
C GLU A 108 5.45 10.74 17.13
N THR A 109 4.18 10.32 17.17
CA THR A 109 3.85 8.88 17.09
C THR A 109 3.88 8.32 15.66
N ARG A 110 3.87 9.21 14.65
CA ARG A 110 3.79 8.89 13.21
C ARG A 110 2.49 8.18 12.81
N ARG A 111 1.42 8.38 13.59
CA ARG A 111 0.09 7.79 13.37
C ARG A 111 -0.90 8.88 12.93
N CYS A 112 -2.01 8.47 12.31
CA CYS A 112 -3.11 9.39 11.99
C CYS A 112 -3.97 9.59 13.25
N ARG A 113 -4.18 10.84 13.69
CA ARG A 113 -5.01 11.19 14.85
C ARG A 113 -6.45 10.68 14.69
N HIS A 114 -7.01 10.82 13.49
CA HIS A 114 -8.39 10.46 13.16
C HIS A 114 -8.46 9.20 12.28
N HIS A 115 -7.68 8.18 12.62
CA HIS A 115 -7.51 6.96 11.81
C HIS A 115 -8.84 6.25 11.47
N GLU A 116 -9.83 6.29 12.37
CA GLU A 116 -11.14 5.67 12.17
C GLU A 116 -12.05 6.42 11.20
N HIS A 117 -11.83 7.73 11.03
CA HIS A 117 -12.64 8.59 10.15
C HIS A 117 -12.07 8.74 8.73
N ARG A 118 -10.81 8.32 8.51
CA ARG A 118 -10.03 8.48 7.26
C ARG A 118 -10.82 8.25 5.95
N PRO A 119 -10.49 8.96 4.85
CA PRO A 119 -11.22 8.82 3.59
C PRO A 119 -10.93 7.48 2.90
N ASN A 120 -11.72 7.13 1.88
CA ASN A 120 -11.59 5.90 1.11
C ASN A 120 -10.16 5.69 0.59
N VAL A 121 -9.52 6.72 0.02
CA VAL A 121 -8.12 6.64 -0.46
C VAL A 121 -7.12 6.19 0.63
N CYS A 122 -7.38 6.55 1.90
CA CYS A 122 -6.57 6.11 3.05
C CYS A 122 -7.01 4.74 3.62
N ARG A 123 -8.16 4.20 3.21
CA ARG A 123 -8.62 2.83 3.56
C ARG A 123 -8.11 1.81 2.56
N ASP A 124 -8.17 2.16 1.27
CA ASP A 124 -7.71 1.35 0.15
C ASP A 124 -6.19 1.11 0.20
N PHE A 125 -5.43 2.06 0.77
CA PHE A 125 -4.02 1.89 1.10
C PHE A 125 -3.84 0.99 2.35
N GLN A 126 -4.08 -0.32 2.20
CA GLN A 126 -3.99 -1.27 3.30
C GLN A 126 -2.56 -1.37 3.87
N VAL A 127 -2.45 -1.33 5.20
CA VAL A 127 -1.19 -1.52 5.93
C VAL A 127 -0.61 -2.91 5.63
N GLY A 128 0.70 -2.99 5.42
CA GLY A 128 1.39 -4.25 5.09
C GLY A 128 1.20 -4.76 3.65
N SER A 129 0.32 -4.13 2.86
CA SER A 129 0.20 -4.38 1.42
C SER A 129 1.53 -4.21 0.68
N LYS A 130 1.61 -4.74 -0.55
CA LYS A 130 2.81 -4.53 -1.40
C LYS A 130 3.13 -3.04 -1.54
N THR A 131 2.15 -2.21 -1.88
CA THR A 131 2.31 -0.76 -2.02
C THR A 131 2.77 -0.09 -0.73
N CYS A 132 2.24 -0.51 0.43
CA CYS A 132 2.68 0.00 1.74
C CYS A 132 4.17 -0.31 2.01
N ARG A 133 4.62 -1.53 1.68
CA ARG A 133 6.03 -1.94 1.81
C ARG A 133 6.93 -1.24 0.80
N ASP A 134 6.48 -1.08 -0.45
CA ASP A 134 7.20 -0.36 -1.49
C ASP A 134 7.43 1.11 -1.09
N TRP A 135 6.40 1.80 -0.58
CA TRP A 135 6.52 3.18 -0.08
C TRP A 135 7.45 3.29 1.14
N ARG A 136 7.31 2.38 2.12
CA ARG A 136 8.23 2.30 3.28
C ARG A 136 9.68 2.09 2.86
N ASN A 137 9.92 1.34 1.78
CA ASN A 137 11.25 1.13 1.22
C ASN A 137 11.77 2.35 0.44
N HIS A 138 10.93 2.98 -0.38
CA HIS A 138 11.30 4.15 -1.17
C HIS A 138 11.67 5.36 -0.29
N TYR A 139 10.88 5.63 0.75
CA TYR A 139 11.10 6.75 1.67
C TYR A 139 11.92 6.37 2.92
N ARG A 140 12.61 5.22 2.92
CA ARG A 140 13.29 4.64 4.08
C ARG A 140 14.19 5.62 4.83
N ASP A 141 14.92 6.46 4.11
CA ASP A 141 15.88 7.38 4.73
C ASP A 141 15.18 8.61 5.34
N ARG A 142 14.03 9.04 4.80
CA ARG A 142 13.14 10.04 5.43
C ARG A 142 12.45 9.51 6.69
N LEU A 143 12.38 8.19 6.87
CA LEU A 143 11.87 7.55 8.10
C LEU A 143 12.95 7.38 9.18
N LYS A 144 14.22 7.66 8.90
CA LYS A 144 15.35 7.49 9.84
C LYS A 144 15.95 8.81 10.35
N GLY A 145 15.62 9.94 9.72
CA GLY A 145 16.31 11.22 9.90
C GLY A 145 15.42 12.35 10.45
N GLN A 146 14.40 12.01 11.25
CA GLN A 146 13.51 12.95 11.93
C GLN A 146 13.29 12.47 13.36
#